data_AF-S0J8H9-F1
#
_entry.id   AF-S0J8H9-F1
#
_cell.length_a   1.000
_cell.length_b   1.000
_cell.length_c   1.000
_cell.angle_alpha   90.00
_cell.angle_beta   90.00
_cell.angle_gamma   90.00
#
_symmetry.space_group_name_H-M   'P 1'
#
loop_
_entity.id
_entity.type
_entity.pdbx_description
1 polymer ?
#
loop_
_entity_poly.entity_id
_entity_poly.type
_entity_poly.pdbx_seq_one_letter_code
_entity_poly.pdbx_strand_id
1 'polypeptide(L)'
;MLMKKLLEQENHPVEYPCAVGEVHIPKERNIYNILRKKYYHLAEEAVKQFSSFYDGYTNCNDILQKTSSDFQKSICPVIDEIKKELISVERYDWDYDTIYQYANEKGYLNPFYAASDSVCEKIISVNEDLEAQKQYRQERKDNRARWEGGSYGGTVIDNYAHQASLGMRNVAEGMGHSFVNAIGNSFSKMAANSELKQIFSNPETRSAIQEGVFASAFALHHVLIHLISETKEDVIWGVPSENDMETAQRLLNNLKSGAVPKEKTDQIYQEILALYPYSLDLFETMLASFGDEKGALGELADYYGVDLQSSKDNQALQYVKDIQGETEEDSVKAKEKLMEYCTGLSLPVTEELECMKYINKRLEDFDLLYRTVDEVVCTTRDSADFAREELQTIQAFFEEIVPPTSESLLDYEEDLLEKKSAFEERFCSELKPKYLEKINGYLADFDKKFCSTGLFKKADRKQAGKDRLLKAMKKADTSSLEKIEEAFQKMEILLPKLGLGQEDTTEAAQYLEKKKDKILNPKSGIDVIKGFGKLFKK
;
A
#
# COMPACT_ATOMS: atom_id res chain seq x y z
N MET A 1 26.38 24.25 15.63
CA MET A 1 27.41 24.72 16.59
C MET A 1 28.78 24.23 16.11
N LEU A 2 29.82 25.06 16.18
CA LEU A 2 31.20 24.65 15.86
C LEU A 2 31.91 24.11 17.11
N MET A 3 32.95 23.31 16.93
CA MET A 3 33.66 22.55 17.96
C MET A 3 34.20 23.44 19.08
N LYS A 4 34.81 24.59 18.75
CA LYS A 4 35.27 25.56 19.77
C LYS A 4 34.14 25.96 20.71
N LYS A 5 32.97 26.32 20.16
CA LYS A 5 31.79 26.70 20.93
C LYS A 5 31.20 25.51 21.69
N LEU A 6 31.22 24.30 21.10
CA LEU A 6 30.79 23.07 21.77
C LEU A 6 31.63 22.80 23.02
N LEU A 7 32.96 22.88 22.92
CA LEU A 7 33.87 22.69 24.06
C LEU A 7 33.71 23.76 25.14
N GLU A 8 33.38 25.00 24.76
CA GLU A 8 33.12 26.10 25.69
C GLU A 8 31.77 25.98 26.42
N GLN A 9 30.75 25.46 25.74
CA GLN A 9 29.36 25.50 26.23
C GLN A 9 28.86 24.19 26.81
N GLU A 10 29.33 23.04 26.31
CA GLU A 10 28.75 21.72 26.63
C GLU A 10 29.67 20.87 27.51
N ASN A 11 30.87 21.36 27.84
CA ASN A 11 31.85 20.65 28.68
C ASN A 11 31.52 20.75 30.19
N HIS A 12 30.31 20.34 30.55
CA HIS A 12 29.79 20.28 31.91
C HIS A 12 28.88 19.06 32.06
N PRO A 13 28.67 18.55 33.30
CA PRO A 13 27.70 17.49 33.52
C PRO A 13 26.27 18.00 33.32
N VAL A 14 25.36 17.07 33.00
CA VAL A 14 23.92 17.33 32.92
C VAL A 14 23.15 16.23 33.64
N GLU A 15 21.94 16.53 34.09
CA GLU A 15 21.10 15.60 34.85
C GLU A 15 19.73 15.51 34.20
N TYR A 16 19.24 14.29 34.07
CA TYR A 16 17.91 14.01 33.53
C TYR A 16 17.11 13.18 34.54
N PRO A 17 15.90 13.62 34.90
CA PRO A 17 15.01 12.79 35.71
C PRO A 17 14.53 11.59 34.88
N CYS A 18 14.51 10.40 35.48
CA CYS A 18 13.98 9.20 34.86
C CYS A 18 13.22 8.35 35.90
N ALA A 19 12.48 7.35 35.44
CA ALA A 19 11.73 6.42 36.30
C ALA A 19 12.62 5.65 37.28
N VAL A 20 13.90 5.46 36.94
CA VAL A 20 14.90 4.77 37.76
C VAL A 20 15.73 5.72 38.63
N GLY A 21 15.30 6.98 38.79
CA GLY A 21 16.03 8.03 39.50
C GLY A 21 16.70 9.04 38.55
N GLU A 22 17.52 9.93 39.11
CA GLU A 22 18.27 10.92 38.34
C GLU A 22 19.44 10.25 37.60
N VAL A 23 19.47 10.44 36.28
CA VAL A 23 20.56 9.98 35.42
C VAL A 23 21.61 11.08 35.35
N HIS A 24 22.73 10.87 36.02
CA HIS A 24 23.86 11.80 36.02
C HIS A 24 24.76 11.54 34.81
N ILE A 25 24.85 12.53 33.92
CA ILE A 25 25.62 12.45 32.68
C ILE A 25 26.91 13.25 32.87
N PRO A 26 28.07 12.59 32.94
CA PRO A 26 29.34 13.28 33.15
C PRO A 26 29.69 14.16 31.94
N LYS A 27 30.51 15.19 32.17
CA LYS A 27 30.86 16.19 31.14
C LYS A 27 31.44 15.56 29.87
N GLU A 28 32.24 14.51 30.01
CA GLU A 28 32.87 13.78 28.90
C GLU A 28 31.81 13.10 28.02
N ARG A 29 30.73 12.60 28.64
CA ARG A 29 29.60 11.99 27.94
C ARG A 29 28.69 13.06 27.34
N ASN A 30 28.48 14.20 28.00
CA ASN A 30 27.66 15.29 27.46
C ASN A 30 28.26 15.82 26.15
N ILE A 31 29.55 16.19 26.13
CA ILE A 31 30.19 16.70 24.91
C ILE A 31 30.17 15.67 23.77
N TYR A 32 30.37 14.39 24.09
CA TYR A 32 30.30 13.30 23.12
C TYR A 32 28.88 13.18 22.56
N ASN A 33 27.86 13.24 23.41
CA ASN A 33 26.47 13.11 23.00
C ASN A 33 26.03 14.23 22.05
N ILE A 34 26.37 15.49 22.37
CA ILE A 34 26.06 16.63 21.49
C ILE A 34 26.74 16.48 20.12
N LEU A 35 28.01 16.04 20.10
CA LEU A 35 28.73 15.76 18.86
C LEU A 35 28.09 14.61 18.07
N ARG A 36 27.77 13.50 18.75
CA ARG A 36 27.14 12.32 18.17
C ARG A 36 25.82 12.69 17.48
N LYS A 37 24.95 13.47 18.13
CA LYS A 37 23.69 13.96 17.54
C LYS A 37 23.91 14.80 16.28
N LYS A 38 24.89 15.71 16.32
CA LYS A 38 25.24 16.51 15.14
C LYS A 38 25.60 15.62 13.94
N TYR A 39 26.45 14.61 14.17
CA TYR A 39 26.88 13.71 13.10
C TYR A 39 25.82 12.69 12.69
N TYR A 40 24.90 12.34 13.57
CA TYR A 40 23.69 11.57 13.23
C TYR A 40 22.89 12.31 12.14
N HIS A 41 22.56 13.59 12.35
CA HIS A 41 21.84 14.38 11.36
C HIS A 41 22.63 14.58 10.05
N LEU A 42 23.95 14.76 10.12
CA LEU A 42 24.78 14.83 8.91
C LEU A 42 24.76 13.51 8.13
N ALA A 43 24.71 12.37 8.83
CA ALA A 43 24.57 11.06 8.20
C ALA A 43 23.18 10.88 7.55
N GLU A 44 22.11 11.37 8.19
CA GLU A 44 20.77 11.40 7.58
C GLU A 44 20.75 12.24 6.29
N GLU A 45 21.37 13.42 6.30
CA GLU A 45 21.48 14.27 5.11
C GLU A 45 22.32 13.60 4.01
N ALA A 46 23.40 12.89 4.36
CA ALA A 46 24.17 12.09 3.40
C ALA A 46 23.30 10.98 2.78
N VAL A 47 22.46 10.30 3.57
CA VAL A 47 21.51 9.30 3.04
C VAL A 47 20.47 9.93 2.14
N LYS A 48 19.92 11.10 2.49
CA LYS A 48 18.96 11.84 1.64
C LYS A 48 19.59 12.22 0.31
N GLN A 49 20.83 12.72 0.34
CA GLN A 49 21.57 13.07 -0.88
C GLN A 49 21.83 11.82 -1.73
N PHE A 50 22.30 10.72 -1.13
CA PHE A 50 22.51 9.46 -1.84
C PHE A 50 21.21 8.94 -2.47
N SER A 51 20.12 9.01 -1.70
CA SER A 51 18.78 8.61 -2.15
C SER A 51 18.35 9.39 -3.38
N SER A 52 18.61 10.70 -3.42
CA SER A 52 18.29 11.53 -4.59
C SER A 52 19.05 11.11 -5.86
N PHE A 53 20.30 10.62 -5.72
CA PHE A 53 21.04 10.06 -6.84
C PHE A 53 20.49 8.68 -7.25
N TYR A 54 20.21 7.83 -6.25
CA TYR A 54 19.67 6.49 -6.46
C TYR A 54 18.29 6.51 -7.14
N ASP A 55 17.45 7.53 -6.90
CA ASP A 55 16.16 7.70 -7.57
C ASP A 55 16.30 7.87 -9.10
N GLY A 56 17.48 8.28 -9.58
CA GLY A 56 17.83 8.32 -11.00
C GLY A 56 18.30 6.98 -11.58
N TYR A 57 18.36 5.91 -10.77
CA TYR A 57 18.78 4.59 -11.23
C TYR A 57 17.59 3.87 -11.87
N THR A 58 17.86 3.12 -12.93
CA THR A 58 16.84 2.45 -13.74
C THR A 58 16.97 0.94 -13.73
N ASN A 59 18.13 0.41 -13.33
CA ASN A 59 18.45 -1.02 -13.35
C ASN A 59 19.71 -1.33 -12.52
N CYS A 60 20.05 -2.61 -12.41
CA CYS A 60 21.26 -3.07 -11.73
C CYS A 60 22.59 -2.57 -12.35
N ASN A 61 22.61 -2.21 -13.63
CA ASN A 61 23.81 -1.64 -14.25
C ASN A 61 24.11 -0.24 -13.69
N ASP A 62 23.08 0.55 -13.37
CA ASP A 62 23.28 1.82 -12.68
C ASP A 62 23.86 1.62 -11.27
N ILE A 63 23.41 0.59 -10.54
CA ILE A 63 23.98 0.21 -9.24
C ILE A 63 25.48 -0.10 -9.38
N LEU A 64 25.86 -0.92 -10.37
CA LEU A 64 27.27 -1.24 -10.60
C LEU A 64 28.08 0.02 -10.96
N GLN A 65 27.60 0.88 -11.84
CA GLN A 65 28.45 1.95 -12.39
C GLN A 65 28.53 3.21 -11.52
N LYS A 66 27.46 3.53 -10.76
CA LYS A 66 27.28 4.87 -10.17
C LYS A 66 27.43 4.90 -8.65
N THR A 67 27.07 3.82 -7.94
CA THR A 67 26.94 3.76 -6.47
C THR A 67 28.16 4.30 -5.73
N SER A 68 29.37 3.93 -6.13
CA SER A 68 30.61 4.40 -5.48
C SER A 68 30.80 5.92 -5.61
N SER A 69 30.54 6.49 -6.79
CA SER A 69 30.68 7.92 -7.02
C SER A 69 29.61 8.74 -6.32
N ASP A 70 28.38 8.20 -6.26
CA ASP A 70 27.26 8.89 -5.63
C ASP A 70 27.36 8.85 -4.10
N PHE A 71 27.89 7.77 -3.52
CA PHE A 71 28.27 7.73 -2.10
C PHE A 71 29.27 8.83 -1.73
N GLN A 72 30.35 8.96 -2.51
CA GLN A 72 31.37 9.96 -2.22
C GLN A 72 30.85 11.39 -2.28
N LYS A 73 30.04 11.72 -3.30
CA LYS A 73 29.34 13.01 -3.37
C LYS A 73 28.45 13.24 -2.16
N SER A 74 27.83 12.19 -1.66
CA SER A 74 26.88 12.24 -0.54
C SER A 74 27.56 12.45 0.81
N ILE A 75 28.78 11.96 1.02
CA ILE A 75 29.53 12.17 2.26
C ILE A 75 30.42 13.42 2.24
N CYS A 76 30.59 14.05 1.08
CA CYS A 76 31.39 15.26 0.93
C CYS A 76 31.03 16.38 1.94
N PRO A 77 29.74 16.71 2.16
CA PRO A 77 29.36 17.70 3.16
C PRO A 77 29.79 17.34 4.60
N VAL A 78 29.88 16.05 4.93
CA VAL A 78 30.28 15.57 6.26
C VAL A 78 31.78 15.77 6.48
N ILE A 79 32.61 15.48 5.47
CA ILE A 79 34.06 15.72 5.49
C ILE A 79 34.36 17.22 5.55
N ASP A 80 33.63 18.03 4.77
CA ASP A 80 33.74 19.49 4.83
C ASP A 80 33.38 20.02 6.21
N GLU A 81 32.42 19.41 6.90
CA GLU A 81 32.09 19.78 8.27
C GLU A 81 33.24 19.45 9.22
N ILE A 82 33.87 18.27 9.13
CA ILE A 82 35.08 17.93 9.92
C ILE A 82 36.15 19.01 9.73
N LYS A 83 36.42 19.42 8.49
CA LYS A 83 37.38 20.48 8.18
C LYS A 83 37.03 21.80 8.88
N LYS A 84 35.77 22.23 8.86
CA LYS A 84 35.33 23.45 9.57
C LYS A 84 35.52 23.31 11.08
N GLU A 85 35.26 22.12 11.64
CA GLU A 85 35.44 21.84 13.06
C GLU A 85 36.90 21.96 13.49
N LEU A 86 37.82 21.38 12.71
CA LEU A 86 39.27 21.47 12.93
C LEU A 86 39.77 22.92 12.85
N ILE A 87 39.33 23.67 11.83
CA ILE A 87 39.65 25.10 11.69
C ILE A 87 39.18 25.90 12.91
N SER A 88 38.00 25.57 13.46
CA SER A 88 37.45 26.27 14.61
C SER A 88 38.29 26.12 15.88
N VAL A 89 39.07 25.03 15.98
CA VAL A 89 40.00 24.77 17.08
C VAL A 89 41.46 25.07 16.71
N GLU A 90 41.66 25.91 15.68
CA GLU A 90 42.97 26.39 15.22
C GLU A 90 43.87 25.27 14.65
N ARG A 91 43.27 24.18 14.16
CA ARG A 91 43.95 23.09 13.43
C ARG A 91 43.79 23.29 11.91
N TYR A 92 44.88 23.67 11.24
CA TYR A 92 44.88 24.07 9.82
C TYR A 92 45.64 23.11 8.89
N ASP A 93 46.28 22.07 9.43
CA ASP A 93 47.09 21.07 8.71
C ASP A 93 46.25 20.01 7.97
N TRP A 94 44.93 20.03 8.13
CA TRP A 94 44.00 19.12 7.48
C TRP A 94 43.13 19.84 6.44
N ASP A 95 43.06 19.23 5.28
CA ASP A 95 42.14 19.59 4.21
C ASP A 95 41.17 18.45 3.94
N TYR A 96 40.29 18.65 2.95
CA TYR A 96 39.32 17.64 2.58
C TYR A 96 39.99 16.28 2.26
N ASP A 97 41.03 16.34 1.42
CA ASP A 97 41.65 15.16 0.82
C ASP A 97 42.34 14.29 1.87
N THR A 98 43.09 14.92 2.77
CA THR A 98 43.76 14.25 3.89
C THR A 98 42.76 13.64 4.88
N ILE A 99 41.65 14.32 5.19
CA ILE A 99 40.59 13.77 6.06
C ILE A 99 39.93 12.55 5.42
N TYR A 100 39.57 12.64 4.14
CA TYR A 100 38.95 11.53 3.41
C TYR A 100 39.87 10.32 3.33
N GLN A 101 41.15 10.55 2.98
CA GLN A 101 42.15 9.49 2.92
C GLN A 101 42.31 8.79 4.26
N TYR A 102 42.43 9.56 5.35
CA TYR A 102 42.50 9.00 6.70
C TYR A 102 41.26 8.17 7.04
N ALA A 103 40.06 8.68 6.76
CA ALA A 103 38.80 7.98 7.01
C ALA A 103 38.74 6.63 6.27
N ASN A 104 39.19 6.60 5.02
CA ASN A 104 39.24 5.40 4.20
C ASN A 104 40.30 4.40 4.71
N GLU A 105 41.54 4.84 4.95
CA GLU A 105 42.65 3.97 5.39
C GLU A 105 42.39 3.34 6.76
N LYS A 106 41.72 4.06 7.66
CA LYS A 106 41.33 3.53 8.98
C LYS A 106 40.03 2.72 8.94
N GLY A 107 39.40 2.59 7.78
CA GLY A 107 38.23 1.74 7.58
C GLY A 107 36.91 2.33 8.06
N TYR A 108 36.83 3.63 8.36
CA TYR A 108 35.57 4.27 8.74
C TYR A 108 34.54 4.26 7.60
N LEU A 109 34.99 4.15 6.35
CA LEU A 109 34.11 4.05 5.17
C LEU A 109 33.74 2.60 4.80
N ASN A 110 34.27 1.60 5.50
CA ASN A 110 34.04 0.18 5.20
C ASN A 110 32.57 -0.26 5.24
N PRO A 111 31.69 0.26 6.12
CA PRO A 111 30.28 -0.15 6.15
C PRO A 111 29.58 -0.02 4.79
N PHE A 112 29.71 1.14 4.14
CA PHE A 112 29.22 1.35 2.77
C PHE A 112 29.81 0.34 1.79
N TYR A 113 31.14 0.18 1.80
CA TYR A 113 31.80 -0.70 0.85
C TYR A 113 31.38 -2.16 1.03
N ALA A 114 31.22 -2.64 2.27
CA ALA A 114 30.72 -3.99 2.54
C ALA A 114 29.28 -4.18 2.05
N ALA A 115 28.40 -3.21 2.28
CA ALA A 115 27.02 -3.26 1.82
C ALA A 115 26.90 -3.22 0.29
N SER A 116 27.62 -2.30 -0.34
CA SER A 116 27.68 -2.16 -1.81
C SER A 116 28.28 -3.42 -2.44
N ASP A 117 29.37 -3.95 -1.89
CA ASP A 117 30.01 -5.16 -2.40
C ASP A 117 29.04 -6.36 -2.32
N SER A 118 28.30 -6.51 -1.21
CA SER A 118 27.29 -7.57 -1.05
C SER A 118 26.20 -7.52 -2.13
N VAL A 119 25.69 -6.33 -2.45
CA VAL A 119 24.69 -6.14 -3.52
C VAL A 119 25.31 -6.41 -4.91
N CYS A 120 26.51 -5.88 -5.17
CA CYS A 120 27.19 -6.08 -6.45
C CYS A 120 27.52 -7.55 -6.70
N GLU A 121 27.97 -8.29 -5.69
CA GLU A 121 28.24 -9.73 -5.82
C GLU A 121 26.96 -10.52 -6.15
N LYS A 122 25.81 -10.17 -5.56
CA LYS A 122 24.52 -10.77 -5.93
C LYS A 122 24.20 -10.50 -7.41
N ILE A 123 24.35 -9.27 -7.87
CA ILE A 123 24.12 -8.87 -9.27
C ILE A 123 25.03 -9.66 -10.23
N ILE A 124 26.33 -9.75 -9.92
CA ILE A 124 27.31 -10.47 -10.76
C ILE A 124 27.01 -11.97 -10.77
N SER A 125 26.56 -12.54 -9.65
CA SER A 125 26.25 -13.97 -9.54
C SER A 125 25.11 -14.46 -10.44
N VAL A 126 24.15 -13.59 -10.77
CA VAL A 126 23.06 -13.92 -11.71
C VAL A 126 23.60 -14.33 -13.09
N ASN A 127 24.78 -13.84 -13.47
CA ASN A 127 25.38 -14.12 -14.77
C ASN A 127 26.31 -15.36 -14.76
N GLU A 128 26.46 -16.06 -13.62
CA GLU A 128 27.38 -17.18 -13.42
C GLU A 128 28.85 -16.89 -13.83
N ASP A 129 29.23 -15.62 -13.93
CA ASP A 129 30.53 -15.20 -14.45
C ASP A 129 31.59 -15.20 -13.32
N LEU A 130 32.17 -16.38 -13.09
CA LEU A 130 33.22 -16.58 -12.09
C LEU A 130 34.45 -15.69 -12.31
N GLU A 131 34.76 -15.30 -13.55
CA GLU A 131 35.90 -14.41 -13.84
C GLU A 131 35.55 -12.95 -13.51
N ALA A 132 34.35 -12.49 -13.85
CA ALA A 132 33.85 -11.18 -13.41
C ALA A 132 33.80 -11.08 -11.88
N GLN A 133 33.38 -12.15 -11.18
CA GLN A 133 33.42 -12.19 -9.71
C GLN A 133 34.84 -12.10 -9.16
N LYS A 134 35.81 -12.82 -9.73
CA LYS A 134 37.21 -12.76 -9.30
C LYS A 134 37.83 -11.40 -9.57
N GLN A 135 37.60 -10.83 -10.75
CA GLN A 135 38.08 -9.50 -11.13
C GLN A 135 37.52 -8.43 -10.21
N TYR A 136 36.20 -8.44 -9.99
CA TYR A 136 35.53 -7.54 -9.05
C TYR A 136 36.16 -7.61 -7.64
N ARG A 137 36.34 -8.83 -7.11
CA ARG A 137 36.96 -9.03 -5.78
C ARG A 137 38.41 -8.57 -5.73
N GLN A 138 39.17 -8.73 -6.81
CA GLN A 138 40.58 -8.35 -6.88
C GLN A 138 40.74 -6.83 -6.94
N GLU A 139 40.06 -6.16 -7.89
CA GLU A 139 40.11 -4.70 -8.05
C GLU A 139 39.65 -3.97 -6.77
N ARG A 140 38.65 -4.51 -6.07
CA ARG A 140 38.18 -3.94 -4.80
C ARG A 140 39.12 -4.19 -3.63
N LYS A 141 39.96 -5.24 -3.65
CA LYS A 141 41.04 -5.43 -2.66
C LYS A 141 42.17 -4.45 -2.93
N ASP A 142 42.54 -4.28 -4.18
CA ASP A 142 43.65 -3.42 -4.59
C ASP A 142 43.32 -1.94 -4.32
N ASN A 143 42.08 -1.51 -4.60
CA ASN A 143 41.60 -0.15 -4.30
C ASN A 143 41.32 0.10 -2.79
N ARG A 144 41.16 -0.94 -1.97
CA ARG A 144 41.08 -0.83 -0.50
C ARG A 144 42.44 -0.75 0.17
N ALA A 145 43.48 -1.32 -0.46
CA ALA A 145 44.74 -1.58 0.20
C ALA A 145 45.73 -0.41 0.17
N ARG A 146 45.80 0.40 -0.91
CA ARG A 146 46.78 1.50 -1.02
C ARG A 146 46.38 2.56 -2.03
N TRP A 147 46.62 3.82 -1.66
CA TRP A 147 46.89 4.90 -2.63
C TRP A 147 48.39 5.23 -2.58
N GLU A 148 49.12 4.94 -3.66
CA GLU A 148 50.52 5.34 -3.86
C GLU A 148 50.57 6.44 -4.95
N GLY A 149 50.28 7.70 -4.59
CA GLY A 149 50.71 8.85 -5.41
C GLY A 149 49.76 10.04 -5.48
N GLY A 150 50.11 11.16 -4.85
CA GLY A 150 49.40 12.44 -5.06
C GLY A 150 49.55 12.94 -6.50
N SER A 151 48.45 13.30 -7.15
CA SER A 151 48.46 13.97 -8.46
C SER A 151 48.12 15.45 -8.30
N TYR A 152 49.00 16.32 -8.77
CA TYR A 152 48.69 17.73 -9.01
C TYR A 152 47.62 17.81 -10.13
N GLY A 153 46.37 18.15 -9.78
CA GLY A 153 45.35 18.57 -10.76
C GLY A 153 43.92 18.04 -10.61
N GLY A 154 43.62 17.13 -9.67
CA GLY A 154 42.27 16.63 -9.36
C GLY A 154 42.09 16.39 -7.86
N THR A 155 40.86 16.39 -7.34
CA THR A 155 40.60 16.08 -5.92
C THR A 155 40.78 14.59 -5.65
N VAL A 156 41.15 14.20 -4.43
CA VAL A 156 41.30 12.78 -4.07
C VAL A 156 39.97 12.05 -4.27
N ILE A 157 38.83 12.71 -4.04
CA ILE A 157 37.50 12.15 -4.32
C ILE A 157 37.36 11.72 -5.77
N ASP A 158 37.61 12.63 -6.71
CA ASP A 158 37.38 12.37 -8.13
C ASP A 158 38.20 11.16 -8.59
N ASN A 159 39.41 11.02 -8.05
CA ASN A 159 40.30 9.90 -8.34
C ASN A 159 39.82 8.58 -7.72
N TYR A 160 39.38 8.58 -6.45
CA TYR A 160 38.81 7.38 -5.81
C TYR A 160 37.48 6.96 -6.47
N ALA A 161 36.59 7.90 -6.77
CA ALA A 161 35.34 7.66 -7.52
C ALA A 161 35.66 7.08 -8.88
N HIS A 162 36.61 7.69 -9.59
CA HIS A 162 36.97 7.29 -10.94
C HIS A 162 37.55 5.88 -10.95
N GLN A 163 38.49 5.54 -10.07
CA GLN A 163 39.08 4.20 -10.01
C GLN A 163 38.06 3.13 -9.60
N ALA A 164 37.24 3.40 -8.58
CA ALA A 164 36.18 2.48 -8.17
C ALA A 164 35.14 2.29 -9.29
N SER A 165 34.75 3.37 -9.96
CA SER A 165 33.80 3.34 -11.08
C SER A 165 34.40 2.68 -12.32
N LEU A 166 35.69 2.83 -12.61
CA LEU A 166 36.37 2.17 -13.74
C LEU A 166 36.36 0.64 -13.60
N GLY A 167 36.73 0.12 -12.43
CA GLY A 167 36.69 -1.33 -12.20
C GLY A 167 35.27 -1.90 -12.33
N MET A 168 34.30 -1.21 -11.72
CA MET A 168 32.89 -1.60 -11.84
C MET A 168 32.34 -1.43 -13.26
N ARG A 169 32.81 -0.45 -14.03
CA ARG A 169 32.46 -0.27 -15.45
C ARG A 169 33.05 -1.36 -16.31
N ASN A 170 34.29 -1.80 -16.08
CA ASN A 170 34.87 -2.92 -16.81
C ASN A 170 34.05 -4.21 -16.59
N VAL A 171 33.69 -4.50 -15.33
CA VAL A 171 32.80 -5.61 -14.99
C VAL A 171 31.43 -5.44 -15.64
N ALA A 172 30.84 -4.26 -15.53
CA ALA A 172 29.53 -3.96 -16.10
C ALA A 172 29.51 -3.96 -17.64
N GLU A 173 30.60 -3.59 -18.32
CA GLU A 173 30.76 -3.66 -19.78
C GLU A 173 30.90 -5.12 -20.23
N GLY A 174 31.69 -5.93 -19.50
CA GLY A 174 31.78 -7.38 -19.71
C GLY A 174 30.42 -8.07 -19.55
N MET A 175 29.68 -7.70 -18.50
CA MET A 175 28.29 -8.17 -18.29
C MET A 175 27.30 -7.55 -19.29
N GLY A 176 27.52 -6.32 -19.72
CA GLY A 176 26.73 -5.56 -20.71
C GLY A 176 26.68 -6.24 -22.07
N HIS A 177 27.80 -6.82 -22.49
CA HIS A 177 27.86 -7.66 -23.68
C HIS A 177 27.07 -8.97 -23.51
N SER A 178 27.02 -9.59 -22.32
CA SER A 178 26.11 -10.71 -22.05
C SER A 178 24.63 -10.31 -21.89
N PHE A 179 24.34 -9.07 -21.46
CA PHE A 179 22.99 -8.51 -21.38
C PHE A 179 22.37 -8.25 -22.76
N VAL A 180 23.19 -8.03 -23.79
CA VAL A 180 22.72 -7.69 -25.14
C VAL A 180 23.09 -8.73 -26.21
N ASN A 181 24.17 -9.50 -26.09
CA ASN A 181 24.58 -10.50 -27.10
C ASN A 181 25.40 -11.68 -26.55
N ALA A 182 24.76 -12.84 -26.35
CA ALA A 182 25.43 -14.16 -26.40
C ALA A 182 24.44 -15.30 -26.77
N ILE A 183 24.94 -16.26 -27.55
CA ILE A 183 24.21 -17.37 -28.18
C ILE A 183 23.96 -18.49 -27.15
N GLY A 184 22.69 -18.80 -26.86
CA GLY A 184 22.24 -19.81 -25.87
C GLY A 184 20.77 -19.63 -25.45
N ASN A 185 20.07 -20.73 -25.10
CA ASN A 185 18.60 -20.87 -24.96
C ASN A 185 17.82 -19.69 -24.33
N SER A 186 16.69 -19.34 -24.95
CA SER A 186 15.81 -18.20 -24.60
C SER A 186 15.22 -18.23 -23.17
N PHE A 187 15.16 -19.40 -22.52
CA PHE A 187 14.56 -19.56 -21.19
C PHE A 187 15.45 -19.04 -20.05
N SER A 188 16.74 -19.36 -20.06
CA SER A 188 17.71 -18.88 -19.05
C SER A 188 17.88 -17.36 -19.07
N LYS A 189 17.70 -16.73 -20.25
CA LYS A 189 17.76 -15.27 -20.42
C LYS A 189 16.60 -14.54 -19.72
N MET A 190 15.40 -15.08 -19.84
CA MET A 190 14.23 -14.50 -19.18
C MET A 190 14.32 -14.65 -17.66
N ALA A 191 14.88 -15.77 -17.18
CA ALA A 191 15.14 -15.98 -15.76
C ALA A 191 16.14 -14.96 -15.19
N ALA A 192 17.30 -14.80 -15.81
CA ALA A 192 18.33 -13.84 -15.37
C ALA A 192 17.83 -12.37 -15.38
N ASN A 193 17.12 -11.95 -16.44
CA ASN A 193 16.55 -10.60 -16.50
C ASN A 193 15.43 -10.40 -15.46
N SER A 194 14.62 -11.43 -15.19
CA SER A 194 13.62 -11.39 -14.13
C SER A 194 14.29 -11.25 -12.76
N GLU A 195 15.36 -12.01 -12.51
CA GLU A 195 16.10 -11.97 -11.25
C GLU A 195 16.77 -10.61 -11.01
N LEU A 196 17.41 -10.02 -12.02
CA LEU A 196 17.98 -8.68 -11.91
C LEU A 196 16.92 -7.60 -11.69
N LYS A 197 15.75 -7.73 -12.32
CA LYS A 197 14.63 -6.83 -12.06
C LYS A 197 14.13 -6.98 -10.61
N GLN A 198 14.06 -8.22 -10.10
CA GLN A 198 13.71 -8.50 -8.72
C GLN A 198 14.74 -7.90 -7.75
N ILE A 199 16.04 -8.09 -7.98
CA ILE A 199 17.10 -7.48 -7.16
C ILE A 199 16.97 -5.96 -7.17
N PHE A 200 16.79 -5.34 -8.34
CA PHE A 200 16.68 -3.89 -8.44
C PHE A 200 15.41 -3.33 -7.77
N SER A 201 14.27 -4.03 -7.92
CA SER A 201 12.98 -3.60 -7.39
C SER A 201 12.77 -3.99 -5.93
N ASN A 202 13.68 -4.79 -5.37
CA ASN A 202 13.64 -5.22 -3.97
C ASN A 202 14.03 -4.02 -3.07
N PRO A 203 13.15 -3.59 -2.14
CA PRO A 203 13.44 -2.46 -1.25
C PRO A 203 14.68 -2.68 -0.38
N GLU A 204 14.93 -3.92 0.06
CA GLU A 204 16.07 -4.27 0.90
C GLU A 204 17.42 -4.05 0.19
N THR A 205 17.48 -4.16 -1.15
CA THR A 205 18.67 -3.80 -1.94
C THR A 205 19.04 -2.33 -1.74
N ARG A 206 18.05 -1.44 -1.81
CA ARG A 206 18.25 0.00 -1.60
C ARG A 206 18.59 0.29 -0.14
N SER A 207 17.82 -0.28 0.80
CA SER A 207 18.03 -0.09 2.24
C SER A 207 19.42 -0.52 2.68
N ALA A 208 19.92 -1.66 2.22
CA ALA A 208 21.26 -2.14 2.57
C ALA A 208 22.36 -1.12 2.20
N ILE A 209 22.28 -0.52 1.01
CA ILE A 209 23.27 0.49 0.58
C ILE A 209 23.10 1.77 1.39
N GLN A 210 21.86 2.24 1.61
CA GLN A 210 21.56 3.43 2.41
C GLN A 210 22.05 3.29 3.85
N GLU A 211 21.87 2.13 4.48
CA GLU A 211 22.42 1.80 5.80
C GLU A 211 23.95 1.87 5.81
N GLY A 212 24.59 1.37 4.75
CA GLY A 212 26.03 1.50 4.55
C GLY A 212 26.49 2.96 4.44
N VAL A 213 25.75 3.80 3.70
CA VAL A 213 26.02 5.26 3.62
C VAL A 213 25.89 5.90 5.00
N PHE A 214 24.80 5.61 5.70
CA PHE A 214 24.54 6.13 7.05
C PHE A 214 25.67 5.75 8.00
N ALA A 215 26.00 4.46 8.09
CA ALA A 215 27.01 3.96 9.01
C ALA A 215 28.40 4.56 8.73
N SER A 216 28.80 4.65 7.45
CA SER A 216 30.07 5.29 7.07
C SER A 216 30.09 6.78 7.37
N ALA A 217 29.02 7.52 7.04
CA ALA A 217 28.93 8.96 7.31
C ALA A 217 28.88 9.25 8.81
N PHE A 218 28.13 8.46 9.57
CA PHE A 218 28.03 8.58 11.01
C PHE A 218 29.39 8.30 11.65
N ALA A 219 30.11 7.25 11.24
CA ALA A 219 31.42 6.89 11.80
C ALA A 219 32.48 8.01 11.71
N LEU A 220 32.30 9.00 10.82
CA LEU A 220 33.22 10.15 10.69
C LEU A 220 33.31 11.03 11.94
N HIS A 221 32.34 10.96 12.87
CA HIS A 221 32.50 11.65 14.16
C HIS A 221 33.70 11.12 14.96
N HIS A 222 34.04 9.83 14.83
CA HIS A 222 35.24 9.26 15.45
C HIS A 222 36.54 9.77 14.79
N VAL A 223 36.52 10.04 13.48
CA VAL A 223 37.64 10.69 12.79
C VAL A 223 37.89 12.06 13.42
N LEU A 224 36.85 12.89 13.58
CA LEU A 224 36.99 14.19 14.20
C LEU A 224 37.48 14.09 15.66
N ILE A 225 36.93 13.18 16.47
CA ILE A 225 37.37 12.94 17.85
C ILE A 225 38.86 12.61 17.91
N HIS A 226 39.32 11.70 17.05
CA HIS A 226 40.73 11.32 16.98
C HIS A 226 41.62 12.51 16.63
N LEU A 227 41.25 13.26 15.58
CA LEU A 227 42.01 14.43 15.14
C LEU A 227 42.01 15.55 16.20
N ILE A 228 40.96 15.72 16.99
CA ILE A 228 41.00 16.70 18.09
C ILE A 228 41.90 16.19 19.23
N SER A 229 41.83 14.90 19.54
CA SER A 229 42.58 14.31 20.66
C SER A 229 44.09 14.35 20.45
N GLU A 230 44.57 14.38 19.20
CA GLU A 230 46.00 14.58 18.89
C GLU A 230 46.53 15.98 19.25
N THR A 231 45.67 16.99 19.31
CA THR A 231 46.07 18.39 19.55
C THR A 231 45.59 18.95 20.88
N LYS A 232 44.54 18.36 21.45
CA LYS A 232 43.94 18.76 22.73
C LYS A 232 43.80 17.56 23.67
N GLU A 233 44.93 17.16 24.25
CA GLU A 233 45.01 16.02 25.19
C GLU A 233 44.17 16.23 26.47
N ASP A 234 43.79 17.47 26.78
CA ASP A 234 42.96 17.82 27.93
C ASP A 234 41.46 17.54 27.72
N VAL A 235 41.03 17.31 26.49
CA VAL A 235 39.63 16.96 26.16
C VAL A 235 39.44 15.45 26.26
N ILE A 236 38.70 15.02 27.28
CA ILE A 236 38.35 13.61 27.48
C ILE A 236 36.96 13.35 26.88
N TRP A 237 36.87 12.38 25.98
CA TRP A 237 35.62 11.98 25.32
C TRP A 237 35.01 10.76 26.00
N GLY A 238 33.73 10.85 26.35
CA GLY A 238 32.97 9.75 26.94
C GLY A 238 32.48 8.73 25.92
N VAL A 239 33.33 8.29 24.99
CA VAL A 239 32.96 7.30 23.95
C VAL A 239 32.82 5.92 24.60
N PRO A 240 31.68 5.22 24.47
CA PRO A 240 31.55 3.84 24.95
C PRO A 240 32.53 2.90 24.23
N SER A 241 33.20 2.04 24.98
CA SER A 241 34.01 0.95 24.42
C SER A 241 33.15 -0.22 23.95
N GLU A 242 33.71 -1.10 23.11
CA GLU A 242 33.05 -2.37 22.74
C GLU A 242 32.68 -3.19 23.98
N ASN A 243 33.54 -3.23 24.99
CA ASN A 243 33.26 -3.93 26.24
C ASN A 243 32.11 -3.30 27.04
N ASP A 244 31.94 -1.97 27.00
CA ASP A 244 30.80 -1.30 27.63
C ASP A 244 29.50 -1.69 26.92
N MET A 245 29.50 -1.72 25.58
CA MET A 245 28.35 -2.14 24.77
C MET A 245 27.97 -3.59 25.05
N GLU A 246 28.93 -4.52 25.06
CA GLU A 246 28.67 -5.93 25.36
C GLU A 246 28.19 -6.14 26.79
N THR A 247 28.77 -5.40 27.75
CA THR A 247 28.35 -5.49 29.16
C THR A 247 26.94 -4.97 29.34
N ALA A 248 26.62 -3.80 28.77
CA ALA A 248 25.27 -3.23 28.75
C ALA A 248 24.26 -4.22 28.15
N GLN A 249 24.59 -4.86 27.02
CA GLN A 249 23.71 -5.85 26.39
C GLN A 249 23.48 -7.07 27.28
N ARG A 250 24.52 -7.62 27.93
CA ARG A 250 24.37 -8.75 28.87
C ARG A 250 23.49 -8.37 30.06
N LEU A 251 23.66 -7.18 30.62
CA LEU A 251 22.82 -6.68 31.71
C LEU A 251 21.36 -6.54 31.27
N LEU A 252 21.11 -5.97 30.08
CA LEU A 252 19.78 -5.84 29.51
C LEU A 252 19.12 -7.21 29.28
N ASN A 253 19.86 -8.19 28.75
CA ASN A 253 19.37 -9.55 28.57
C ASN A 253 18.99 -10.20 29.92
N ASN A 254 19.77 -9.98 30.97
CA ASN A 254 19.48 -10.49 32.31
C ASN A 254 18.20 -9.86 32.90
N LEU A 255 17.98 -8.55 32.69
CA LEU A 255 16.73 -7.88 33.06
C LEU A 255 15.53 -8.53 32.35
N LYS A 256 15.60 -8.66 31.03
CA LYS A 256 14.53 -9.27 30.20
C LYS A 256 14.21 -10.70 30.58
N SER A 257 15.22 -11.48 30.97
CA SER A 257 15.04 -12.88 31.41
C SER A 257 14.42 -13.02 32.81
N GLY A 258 14.28 -11.93 33.57
CA GLY A 258 13.84 -11.97 34.96
C GLY A 258 14.88 -12.49 35.95
N ALA A 259 16.15 -12.58 35.55
CA ALA A 259 17.24 -13.06 36.40
C ALA A 259 17.67 -12.04 37.46
N VAL A 260 17.37 -10.75 37.26
CA VAL A 260 17.70 -9.67 38.18
C VAL A 260 16.61 -9.57 39.27
N PRO A 261 16.97 -9.58 40.58
CA PRO A 261 16.03 -9.33 41.66
C PRO A 261 15.36 -7.96 41.52
N LYS A 262 14.05 -7.87 41.83
CA LYS A 262 13.26 -6.64 41.65
C LYS A 262 13.88 -5.41 42.33
N GLU A 263 14.48 -5.60 43.51
CA GLU A 263 15.09 -4.52 44.30
C GLU A 263 16.39 -3.98 43.66
N LYS A 264 16.95 -4.69 42.68
CA LYS A 264 18.16 -4.28 41.94
C LYS A 264 17.87 -3.76 40.54
N THR A 265 16.62 -3.87 40.06
CA THR A 265 16.25 -3.52 38.69
C THR A 265 16.66 -2.10 38.32
N ASP A 266 16.31 -1.11 39.16
CA ASP A 266 16.62 0.31 38.89
C ASP A 266 18.13 0.56 38.84
N GLN A 267 18.89 -0.06 39.75
CA GLN A 267 20.35 0.01 39.76
C GLN A 267 20.94 -0.54 38.45
N ILE A 268 20.46 -1.70 37.97
CA ILE A 268 20.96 -2.28 36.72
C ILE A 268 20.61 -1.40 35.52
N TYR A 269 19.43 -0.78 35.48
CA TYR A 269 19.12 0.19 34.42
C TYR A 269 20.05 1.40 34.46
N GLN A 270 20.36 1.94 35.64
CA GLN A 270 21.34 3.02 35.78
C GLN A 270 22.74 2.59 35.31
N GLU A 271 23.17 1.37 35.62
CA GLU A 271 24.45 0.82 35.15
C GLU A 271 24.47 0.72 33.61
N ILE A 272 23.37 0.27 32.99
CA ILE A 272 23.27 0.20 31.52
C ILE A 272 23.32 1.59 30.89
N LEU A 273 22.59 2.57 31.44
CA LEU A 273 22.60 3.97 30.97
C LEU A 273 24.00 4.60 31.08
N ALA A 274 24.75 4.30 32.14
CA ALA A 274 26.12 4.77 32.30
C ALA A 274 27.08 4.15 31.26
N LEU A 275 26.90 2.87 30.94
CA LEU A 275 27.72 2.16 29.96
C LEU A 275 27.36 2.57 28.53
N TYR A 276 26.12 2.29 28.10
CA TYR A 276 25.67 2.43 26.72
C TYR A 276 24.19 2.89 26.59
N PRO A 277 23.93 4.21 26.63
CA PRO A 277 22.58 4.79 26.57
C PRO A 277 22.08 5.05 25.14
N TYR A 278 22.64 4.38 24.12
CA TYR A 278 22.30 4.64 22.71
C TYR A 278 21.47 3.52 22.07
N SER A 279 20.99 2.57 22.90
CA SER A 279 20.25 1.40 22.44
C SER A 279 18.75 1.67 22.47
N LEU A 280 18.07 1.57 21.32
CA LEU A 280 16.60 1.59 21.28
C LEU A 280 15.99 0.50 22.16
N ASP A 281 16.60 -0.68 22.14
CA ASP A 281 16.16 -1.85 22.91
C ASP A 281 16.15 -1.60 24.43
N LEU A 282 17.08 -0.78 24.93
CA LEU A 282 17.09 -0.33 26.33
C LEU A 282 15.84 0.51 26.63
N PHE A 283 15.59 1.54 25.83
CA PHE A 283 14.46 2.45 26.04
C PHE A 283 13.12 1.76 25.87
N GLU A 284 12.98 0.84 24.91
CA GLU A 284 11.78 0.01 24.77
C GLU A 284 11.54 -0.88 25.98
N THR A 285 12.61 -1.45 26.55
CA THR A 285 12.51 -2.28 27.77
C THR A 285 12.14 -1.43 28.99
N MET A 286 12.70 -0.23 29.11
CA MET A 286 12.33 0.74 30.15
C MET A 286 10.87 1.19 30.00
N LEU A 287 10.43 1.49 28.77
CA LEU A 287 9.05 1.87 28.47
C LEU A 287 8.07 0.76 28.89
N ALA A 288 8.38 -0.49 28.57
CA ALA A 288 7.56 -1.64 28.97
C ALA A 288 7.54 -1.86 30.50
N SER A 289 8.62 -1.49 31.21
CA SER A 289 8.74 -1.69 32.66
C SER A 289 8.09 -0.57 33.48
N PHE A 290 8.21 0.67 33.00
CA PHE A 290 7.89 1.87 33.79
C PHE A 290 6.81 2.77 33.17
N GLY A 291 6.47 2.56 31.90
CA GLY A 291 5.68 3.53 31.13
C GLY A 291 6.45 4.83 30.90
N ASP A 292 5.75 5.83 30.38
CA ASP A 292 6.30 7.18 30.17
C ASP A 292 5.23 8.27 30.25
N GLU A 293 4.32 8.19 31.22
CA GLU A 293 3.17 9.12 31.35
C GLU A 293 3.59 10.60 31.40
N LYS A 294 4.75 10.88 31.99
CA LYS A 294 5.30 12.24 32.15
C LYS A 294 6.24 12.65 31.02
N GLY A 295 6.51 11.78 30.05
CA GLY A 295 7.40 12.05 28.91
C GLY A 295 8.91 12.05 29.22
N ALA A 296 9.31 11.85 30.48
CA ALA A 296 10.71 11.94 30.90
C ALA A 296 11.61 10.88 30.24
N LEU A 297 11.10 9.69 29.96
CA LEU A 297 11.86 8.65 29.25
C LEU A 297 12.05 9.03 27.78
N GLY A 298 11.01 9.60 27.15
CA GLY A 298 11.07 10.18 25.81
C GLY A 298 12.10 11.32 25.72
N GLU A 299 12.08 12.26 26.66
CA GLU A 299 13.07 13.35 26.73
C GLU A 299 14.51 12.83 26.85
N LEU A 300 14.73 11.78 27.65
CA LEU A 300 16.04 11.14 27.79
C LEU A 300 16.46 10.40 26.52
N ALA A 301 15.55 9.68 25.87
CA ALA A 301 15.80 9.01 24.59
C ALA A 301 16.18 10.02 23.51
N ASP A 302 15.41 11.11 23.39
CA ASP A 302 15.67 12.22 22.48
C ASP A 302 17.01 12.89 22.78
N TYR A 303 17.35 13.05 24.07
CA TYR A 303 18.66 13.54 24.46
C TYR A 303 19.77 12.64 23.92
N TYR A 304 19.67 11.32 23.99
CA TYR A 304 20.69 10.41 23.43
C TYR A 304 20.59 10.19 21.91
N GLY A 305 19.57 10.75 21.26
CA GLY A 305 19.29 10.56 19.83
C GLY A 305 18.78 9.15 19.53
N VAL A 306 17.89 8.64 20.38
CA VAL A 306 17.18 7.36 20.22
C VAL A 306 15.73 7.64 19.88
N ASP A 307 15.25 7.10 18.76
CA ASP A 307 13.86 7.27 18.30
C ASP A 307 12.88 6.35 19.07
N LEU A 308 12.59 6.72 20.31
CA LEU A 308 11.57 6.03 21.12
C LEU A 308 10.15 6.38 20.66
N GLN A 309 9.96 7.52 20.01
CA GLN A 309 8.65 8.02 19.57
C GLN A 309 8.01 7.04 18.56
N SER A 310 8.76 6.61 17.55
CA SER A 310 8.29 5.59 16.59
C SER A 310 7.86 4.28 17.28
N SER A 311 8.59 3.85 18.32
CA SER A 311 8.22 2.66 19.09
C SER A 311 6.93 2.85 19.88
N LYS A 312 6.69 4.02 20.49
CA LYS A 312 5.44 4.35 21.17
C LYS A 312 4.25 4.30 20.21
N ASP A 313 4.39 4.92 19.04
CA ASP A 313 3.34 4.96 18.01
C ASP A 313 2.97 3.54 17.53
N ASN A 314 3.99 2.71 17.27
CA ASN A 314 3.81 1.32 16.87
C ASN A 314 3.15 0.47 17.96
N GLN A 315 3.56 0.65 19.23
CA GLN A 315 2.97 -0.07 20.36
C GLN A 315 1.50 0.32 20.56
N ALA A 316 1.15 1.61 20.46
CA ALA A 316 -0.25 2.06 20.57
C ALA A 316 -1.13 1.50 19.45
N LEU A 317 -0.62 1.47 18.22
CA LEU A 317 -1.32 0.86 17.09
C LEU A 317 -1.51 -0.65 17.26
N GLN A 318 -0.48 -1.36 17.72
CA GLN A 318 -0.59 -2.79 17.97
C GLN A 318 -1.55 -3.09 19.12
N TYR A 319 -1.45 -2.34 20.22
CA TYR A 319 -2.34 -2.49 21.37
C TYR A 319 -3.81 -2.40 20.97
N VAL A 320 -4.22 -1.38 20.21
CA VAL A 320 -5.63 -1.27 19.80
C VAL A 320 -6.06 -2.39 18.85
N LYS A 321 -5.18 -2.86 17.96
CA LYS A 321 -5.47 -4.01 17.09
C LYS A 321 -5.73 -5.28 17.88
N ASP A 322 -5.05 -5.45 19.00
CA ASP A 322 -5.20 -6.63 19.86
C ASP A 322 -6.50 -6.60 20.69
N ILE A 323 -7.00 -5.40 21.04
CA ILE A 323 -8.17 -5.26 21.92
C ILE A 323 -9.47 -4.81 21.21
N GLN A 324 -9.44 -4.49 19.92
CA GLN A 324 -10.58 -3.91 19.18
C GLN A 324 -11.88 -4.73 19.19
N GLY A 325 -11.79 -6.04 19.44
CA GLY A 325 -12.92 -6.97 19.42
C GLY A 325 -13.65 -7.06 18.08
N GLU A 326 -14.83 -7.66 18.08
CA GLU A 326 -15.60 -7.96 16.85
C GLU A 326 -16.87 -7.11 16.71
N THR A 327 -17.29 -6.42 17.78
CA THR A 327 -18.50 -5.60 17.79
C THR A 327 -18.21 -4.11 17.89
N GLU A 328 -19.20 -3.28 17.57
CA GLU A 328 -19.12 -1.82 17.78
C GLU A 328 -18.86 -1.49 19.26
N GLU A 329 -19.55 -2.18 20.19
CA GLU A 329 -19.38 -1.97 21.63
C GLU A 329 -17.95 -2.29 22.09
N ASP A 330 -17.34 -3.37 21.57
CA ASP A 330 -15.95 -3.70 21.85
C ASP A 330 -15.00 -2.61 21.33
N SER A 331 -15.26 -2.11 20.11
CA SER A 331 -14.42 -1.07 19.50
C SER A 331 -14.51 0.26 20.24
N VAL A 332 -15.68 0.60 20.80
CA VAL A 332 -15.84 1.78 21.67
C VAL A 332 -15.02 1.60 22.96
N LYS A 333 -15.13 0.45 23.64
CA LYS A 333 -14.33 0.16 24.85
C LYS A 333 -12.83 0.12 24.54
N ALA A 334 -12.46 -0.39 23.37
CA ALA A 334 -11.08 -0.42 22.90
C ALA A 334 -10.53 0.99 22.69
N LYS A 335 -11.33 1.90 22.13
CA LYS A 335 -10.96 3.32 21.98
C LYS A 335 -10.72 3.98 23.33
N GLU A 336 -11.58 3.77 24.31
CA GLU A 336 -11.41 4.29 25.67
C GLU A 336 -10.08 3.80 26.29
N LYS A 337 -9.85 2.48 26.24
CA LYS A 337 -8.60 1.87 26.72
C LYS A 337 -7.36 2.34 25.96
N LEU A 338 -7.48 2.58 24.66
CA LEU A 338 -6.39 3.13 23.85
C LEU A 338 -6.03 4.54 24.31
N MET A 339 -7.01 5.39 24.63
CA MET A 339 -6.73 6.75 25.11
C MET A 339 -5.97 6.73 26.44
N GLU A 340 -6.33 5.83 27.36
CA GLU A 340 -5.58 5.60 28.60
C GLU A 340 -4.16 5.08 28.31
N TYR A 341 -4.03 4.13 27.39
CA TYR A 341 -2.73 3.58 26.98
C TYR A 341 -1.82 4.65 26.37
N CYS A 342 -2.34 5.49 25.47
CA CYS A 342 -1.61 6.62 24.89
C CYS A 342 -1.14 7.60 25.97
N THR A 343 -1.98 7.86 26.98
CA THR A 343 -1.60 8.70 28.13
C THR A 343 -0.41 8.10 28.87
N GLY A 344 -0.40 6.80 29.11
CA GLY A 344 0.72 6.08 29.74
C GLY A 344 2.02 6.09 28.93
N LEU A 345 1.96 6.40 27.62
CA LEU A 345 3.12 6.57 26.75
C LEU A 345 3.51 8.04 26.52
N SER A 346 2.79 8.99 27.13
CA SER A 346 2.87 10.43 26.82
C SER A 346 2.66 10.72 25.32
N LEU A 347 1.75 9.98 24.68
CA LEU A 347 1.30 10.25 23.31
C LEU A 347 0.10 11.19 23.35
N PRO A 348 0.13 12.32 22.61
CA PRO A 348 -1.01 13.20 22.51
C PRO A 348 -2.14 12.50 21.74
N VAL A 349 -3.31 12.36 22.38
CA VAL A 349 -4.49 11.78 21.74
C VAL A 349 -5.09 12.81 20.77
N THR A 350 -4.79 12.65 19.48
CA THR A 350 -5.33 13.50 18.41
C THR A 350 -5.97 12.65 17.30
N GLU A 351 -6.74 13.28 16.41
CA GLU A 351 -7.35 12.59 15.26
C GLU A 351 -6.31 12.17 14.21
N GLU A 352 -5.15 12.83 14.20
CA GLU A 352 -4.04 12.55 13.29
C GLU A 352 -3.19 11.34 13.72
N LEU A 353 -3.31 10.91 14.98
CA LEU A 353 -2.57 9.77 15.51
C LEU A 353 -3.03 8.47 14.82
N GLU A 354 -2.10 7.68 14.27
CA GLU A 354 -2.42 6.52 13.43
C GLU A 354 -3.29 5.47 14.14
N CYS A 355 -3.06 5.20 15.42
CA CYS A 355 -3.90 4.30 16.20
C CYS A 355 -5.33 4.85 16.39
N MET A 356 -5.49 6.17 16.48
CA MET A 356 -6.79 6.83 16.56
C MET A 356 -7.53 6.80 15.22
N LYS A 357 -6.83 7.09 14.10
CA LYS A 357 -7.38 6.92 12.75
C LYS A 357 -7.88 5.50 12.54
N TYR A 358 -7.08 4.51 12.95
CA TYR A 358 -7.44 3.10 12.84
C TYR A 358 -8.75 2.76 13.55
N ILE A 359 -8.87 3.08 14.84
CA ILE A 359 -10.07 2.72 15.60
C ILE A 359 -11.28 3.56 15.22
N ASN A 360 -11.09 4.84 14.87
CA ASN A 360 -12.17 5.69 14.37
C ASN A 360 -12.70 5.16 13.04
N LYS A 361 -11.81 4.74 12.13
CA LYS A 361 -12.22 4.15 10.85
C LYS A 361 -13.05 2.88 11.06
N ARG A 362 -12.66 2.03 12.02
CA ARG A 362 -13.43 0.84 12.38
C ARG A 362 -14.83 1.19 12.89
N LEU A 363 -14.97 2.22 13.73
CA LEU A 363 -16.26 2.71 14.22
C LEU A 363 -17.12 3.30 13.09
N GLU A 364 -16.51 4.04 12.16
CA GLU A 364 -17.18 4.51 10.94
C GLU A 364 -17.68 3.35 10.07
N ASP A 365 -16.92 2.26 9.98
CA ASP A 365 -17.32 1.07 9.22
C ASP A 365 -18.52 0.36 9.87
N PHE A 366 -18.56 0.29 11.21
CA PHE A 366 -19.75 -0.19 11.93
C PHE A 366 -20.96 0.72 11.72
N ASP A 367 -20.76 2.03 11.77
CA ASP A 367 -21.83 2.99 11.50
C ASP A 367 -22.36 2.87 10.06
N LEU A 368 -21.48 2.72 9.09
CA LEU A 368 -21.84 2.49 7.69
C LEU A 368 -22.61 1.18 7.52
N LEU A 369 -22.14 0.10 8.15
CA LEU A 369 -22.82 -1.20 8.13
C LEU A 369 -24.21 -1.09 8.75
N TYR A 370 -24.34 -0.42 9.88
CA TYR A 370 -25.63 -0.17 10.52
C TYR A 370 -26.55 0.60 9.57
N ARG A 371 -26.09 1.72 9.01
CA ARG A 371 -26.90 2.56 8.12
C ARG A 371 -27.21 1.91 6.78
N THR A 372 -26.58 0.79 6.44
CA THR A 372 -26.86 0.07 5.20
C THR A 372 -28.03 -0.88 5.39
N VAL A 373 -29.14 -0.61 4.71
CA VAL A 373 -30.34 -1.44 4.71
C VAL A 373 -30.64 -1.85 3.28
N ASP A 374 -30.65 -3.15 3.02
CA ASP A 374 -30.88 -3.69 1.67
C ASP A 374 -30.03 -2.96 0.61
N GLU A 375 -28.70 -2.91 0.82
CA GLU A 375 -27.71 -2.27 -0.06
C GLU A 375 -27.87 -0.75 -0.25
N VAL A 376 -28.79 -0.10 0.47
CA VAL A 376 -28.96 1.36 0.49
C VAL A 376 -28.35 1.93 1.76
N VAL A 377 -27.43 2.87 1.62
CA VAL A 377 -26.85 3.60 2.76
C VAL A 377 -27.78 4.75 3.14
N CYS A 378 -28.45 4.62 4.28
CA CYS A 378 -29.32 5.66 4.82
C CYS A 378 -28.50 6.84 5.38
N THR A 379 -29.09 8.04 5.36
CA THR A 379 -28.44 9.26 5.86
C THR A 379 -28.15 9.23 7.36
N THR A 380 -28.99 8.56 8.16
CA THR A 380 -28.89 8.51 9.62
C THR A 380 -29.22 7.11 10.16
N ARG A 381 -28.89 6.83 11.43
CA ARG A 381 -29.29 5.58 12.08
C ARG A 381 -30.81 5.48 12.23
N ASP A 382 -31.47 6.58 12.62
CA ASP A 382 -32.93 6.64 12.73
C ASP A 382 -33.64 6.35 11.40
N SER A 383 -33.11 6.88 10.28
CA SER A 383 -33.66 6.60 8.96
C SER A 383 -33.38 5.16 8.50
N ALA A 384 -32.26 4.55 8.93
CA ALA A 384 -31.99 3.14 8.72
C ALA A 384 -32.94 2.24 9.55
N ASP A 385 -33.24 2.61 10.79
CA ASP A 385 -34.21 1.89 11.63
C ASP A 385 -35.60 1.91 10.98
N PHE A 386 -36.05 3.09 10.57
CA PHE A 386 -37.30 3.25 9.82
C PHE A 386 -37.29 2.45 8.50
N ALA A 387 -36.19 2.47 7.75
CA ALA A 387 -36.06 1.70 6.52
C ALA A 387 -36.15 0.18 6.77
N ARG A 388 -35.57 -0.35 7.86
CA ARG A 388 -35.68 -1.79 8.21
C ARG A 388 -37.11 -2.18 8.59
N GLU A 389 -37.83 -1.31 9.29
CA GLU A 389 -39.25 -1.52 9.60
C GLU A 389 -40.08 -1.53 8.31
N GLU A 390 -39.88 -0.54 7.43
CA GLU A 390 -40.62 -0.42 6.16
C GLU A 390 -40.27 -1.55 5.18
N LEU A 391 -39.03 -2.07 5.20
CA LEU A 391 -38.55 -3.12 4.30
C LEU A 391 -39.43 -4.37 4.31
N GLN A 392 -39.95 -4.80 5.46
CA GLN A 392 -40.85 -5.96 5.55
C GLN A 392 -42.12 -5.73 4.73
N THR A 393 -42.67 -4.51 4.81
CA THR A 393 -43.88 -4.14 4.07
C THR A 393 -43.62 -3.90 2.58
N ILE A 394 -42.44 -3.41 2.21
CA ILE A 394 -41.98 -3.31 0.82
C ILE A 394 -41.83 -4.72 0.22
N GLN A 395 -41.21 -5.65 0.95
CA GLN A 395 -41.04 -7.03 0.49
C GLN A 395 -42.39 -7.71 0.24
N ALA A 396 -43.34 -7.58 1.18
CA ALA A 396 -44.70 -8.08 0.99
C ALA A 396 -45.40 -7.45 -0.22
N PHE A 397 -45.23 -6.15 -0.46
CA PHE A 397 -45.76 -5.48 -1.66
C PHE A 397 -45.17 -6.08 -2.96
N PHE A 398 -43.90 -6.43 -2.95
CA PHE A 398 -43.23 -7.03 -4.11
C PHE A 398 -43.57 -8.50 -4.35
N GLU A 399 -44.13 -9.22 -3.38
CA GLU A 399 -44.65 -10.59 -3.59
C GLU A 399 -45.85 -10.59 -4.56
N GLU A 400 -46.60 -9.48 -4.64
CA GLU A 400 -47.73 -9.30 -5.56
C GLU A 400 -47.29 -8.86 -6.98
N ILE A 401 -46.01 -8.59 -7.18
CA ILE A 401 -45.45 -8.16 -8.46
C ILE A 401 -44.71 -9.31 -9.12
N VAL A 402 -45.27 -9.81 -10.23
CA VAL A 402 -44.64 -10.86 -11.03
C VAL A 402 -43.81 -10.23 -12.14
N PRO A 403 -42.58 -10.69 -12.44
CA PRO A 403 -41.81 -10.21 -13.58
C PRO A 403 -42.55 -10.43 -14.92
N PRO A 404 -42.37 -9.54 -15.92
CA PRO A 404 -43.06 -9.68 -17.19
C PRO A 404 -42.54 -10.92 -17.95
N THR A 405 -43.41 -11.56 -18.72
CA THR A 405 -43.04 -12.68 -19.59
C THR A 405 -43.19 -12.30 -21.06
N SER A 406 -42.74 -13.17 -21.97
CA SER A 406 -43.00 -12.96 -23.40
C SER A 406 -44.48 -13.01 -23.76
N GLU A 407 -45.36 -13.50 -22.89
CA GLU A 407 -46.81 -13.58 -23.12
C GLU A 407 -47.59 -12.49 -22.35
N SER A 408 -46.92 -11.65 -21.54
CA SER A 408 -47.54 -10.48 -20.89
C SER A 408 -48.10 -9.49 -21.92
N LEU A 409 -49.25 -8.89 -21.62
CA LEU A 409 -50.00 -7.96 -22.47
C LEU A 409 -50.14 -6.57 -21.79
N LEU A 410 -50.86 -5.61 -22.39
CA LEU A 410 -50.97 -4.25 -21.83
C LEU A 410 -51.71 -4.20 -20.47
N ASP A 411 -52.57 -5.17 -20.18
CA ASP A 411 -53.22 -5.28 -18.85
C ASP A 411 -52.21 -5.52 -17.71
N TYR A 412 -51.05 -6.12 -18.01
CA TYR A 412 -49.93 -6.19 -17.08
C TYR A 412 -49.25 -4.82 -16.86
N GLU A 413 -49.07 -4.04 -17.94
CA GLU A 413 -48.47 -2.70 -17.84
C GLU A 413 -49.36 -1.77 -17.03
N GLU A 414 -50.68 -1.80 -17.26
CA GLU A 414 -51.68 -1.05 -16.50
C GLU A 414 -51.63 -1.43 -15.00
N ASP A 415 -51.70 -2.72 -14.66
CA ASP A 415 -51.58 -3.21 -13.27
C ASP A 415 -50.26 -2.76 -12.61
N LEU A 416 -49.14 -2.84 -13.33
CA LEU A 416 -47.85 -2.44 -12.79
C LEU A 416 -47.73 -0.91 -12.62
N LEU A 417 -48.33 -0.11 -13.48
CA LEU A 417 -48.40 1.35 -13.33
C LEU A 417 -49.26 1.75 -12.13
N GLU A 418 -50.40 1.08 -11.91
CA GLU A 418 -51.22 1.28 -10.71
C GLU A 418 -50.45 0.92 -9.44
N LYS A 419 -49.78 -0.23 -9.43
CA LYS A 419 -48.90 -0.65 -8.32
C LYS A 419 -47.74 0.33 -8.12
N LYS A 420 -47.17 0.88 -9.18
CA LYS A 420 -46.14 1.92 -9.07
C LYS A 420 -46.67 3.16 -8.34
N SER A 421 -47.83 3.68 -8.74
CA SER A 421 -48.44 4.84 -8.07
C SER A 421 -48.76 4.54 -6.61
N ALA A 422 -49.33 3.36 -6.32
CA ALA A 422 -49.59 2.93 -4.94
C ALA A 422 -48.29 2.82 -4.11
N PHE A 423 -47.20 2.33 -4.71
CA PHE A 423 -45.88 2.27 -4.07
C PHE A 423 -45.35 3.68 -3.75
N GLU A 424 -45.48 4.62 -4.70
CA GLU A 424 -45.05 6.01 -4.53
C GLU A 424 -45.81 6.73 -3.41
N GLU A 425 -47.09 6.42 -3.20
CA GLU A 425 -47.89 7.02 -2.13
C GLU A 425 -47.65 6.37 -0.77
N ARG A 426 -47.44 5.05 -0.75
CA ARG A 426 -47.38 4.25 0.48
C ARG A 426 -46.04 4.34 1.20
N PHE A 427 -44.93 4.38 0.45
CA PHE A 427 -43.60 4.25 1.02
C PHE A 427 -42.80 5.56 0.95
N CYS A 428 -42.06 5.85 2.01
CA CYS A 428 -41.31 7.11 2.14
C CYS A 428 -39.88 6.95 2.67
N SER A 429 -39.43 5.74 3.01
CA SER A 429 -38.03 5.55 3.40
C SER A 429 -37.06 5.80 2.25
N GLU A 430 -35.78 5.89 2.60
CA GLU A 430 -34.69 6.01 1.65
C GLU A 430 -34.53 4.77 0.73
N LEU A 431 -35.25 3.67 1.00
CA LEU A 431 -35.31 2.50 0.10
C LEU A 431 -36.17 2.74 -1.13
N LYS A 432 -37.12 3.67 -1.06
CA LYS A 432 -38.11 3.94 -2.11
C LYS A 432 -37.49 4.06 -3.51
N PRO A 433 -36.39 4.82 -3.74
CA PRO A 433 -35.79 4.94 -5.07
C PRO A 433 -35.33 3.60 -5.65
N LYS A 434 -34.68 2.73 -4.84
CA LYS A 434 -34.20 1.40 -5.27
C LYS A 434 -35.37 0.55 -5.79
N TYR A 435 -36.46 0.52 -5.05
CA TYR A 435 -37.62 -0.29 -5.40
C TYR A 435 -38.45 0.30 -6.54
N LEU A 436 -38.55 1.63 -6.64
CA LEU A 436 -39.13 2.28 -7.82
C LEU A 436 -38.31 1.99 -9.09
N GLU A 437 -36.98 1.95 -9.00
CA GLU A 437 -36.12 1.56 -10.10
C GLU A 437 -36.38 0.11 -10.53
N LYS A 438 -36.60 -0.80 -9.58
CA LYS A 438 -36.99 -2.20 -9.87
C LYS A 438 -38.33 -2.28 -10.62
N ILE A 439 -39.34 -1.50 -10.22
CA ILE A 439 -40.63 -1.41 -10.94
C ILE A 439 -40.44 -0.84 -12.35
N ASN A 440 -39.66 0.25 -12.48
CA ASN A 440 -39.33 0.83 -13.77
C ASN A 440 -38.57 -0.16 -14.67
N GLY A 441 -37.70 -0.99 -14.09
CA GLY A 441 -37.02 -2.08 -14.77
C GLY A 441 -37.99 -3.13 -15.33
N TYR A 442 -39.02 -3.49 -14.56
CA TYR A 442 -40.09 -4.38 -15.06
C TYR A 442 -40.93 -3.73 -16.16
N LEU A 443 -41.22 -2.43 -16.10
CA LEU A 443 -41.89 -1.72 -17.19
C LEU A 443 -41.03 -1.70 -18.47
N ALA A 444 -39.74 -1.44 -18.35
CA ALA A 444 -38.80 -1.45 -19.47
C ALA A 444 -38.61 -2.86 -20.07
N ASP A 445 -38.51 -3.90 -19.24
CA ASP A 445 -38.41 -5.29 -19.67
C ASP A 445 -39.72 -5.78 -20.31
N PHE A 446 -40.87 -5.34 -19.79
CA PHE A 446 -42.17 -5.56 -20.42
C PHE A 446 -42.19 -4.97 -21.83
N ASP A 447 -41.86 -3.69 -22.00
CA ASP A 447 -41.87 -3.03 -23.32
C ASP A 447 -40.97 -3.77 -24.33
N LYS A 448 -39.76 -4.14 -23.89
CA LYS A 448 -38.81 -4.93 -24.69
C LYS A 448 -39.39 -6.29 -25.10
N LYS A 449 -40.03 -7.01 -24.18
CA LYS A 449 -40.64 -8.33 -24.44
C LYS A 449 -41.89 -8.21 -25.31
N PHE A 450 -42.73 -7.22 -25.04
CA PHE A 450 -43.97 -6.95 -25.79
C PHE A 450 -43.65 -6.67 -27.26
N CYS A 451 -42.69 -5.76 -27.51
CA CYS A 451 -42.26 -5.35 -28.85
C CYS A 451 -41.40 -6.39 -29.61
N SER A 452 -41.08 -7.54 -29.00
CA SER A 452 -40.33 -8.62 -29.66
C SER A 452 -41.28 -9.62 -30.32
N THR A 453 -41.28 -9.67 -31.66
CA THR A 453 -42.24 -10.48 -32.45
C THR A 453 -41.62 -11.72 -33.10
N GLY A 454 -40.36 -12.04 -32.80
CA GLY A 454 -39.64 -13.25 -33.24
C GLY A 454 -38.15 -13.21 -32.93
N LEU A 455 -37.40 -14.28 -33.24
CA LEU A 455 -35.93 -14.27 -33.14
C LEU A 455 -35.38 -13.08 -33.94
N PHE A 456 -34.85 -12.08 -33.23
CA PHE A 456 -34.20 -10.87 -33.77
C PHE A 456 -35.13 -9.85 -34.47
N LYS A 457 -36.45 -9.92 -34.29
CA LYS A 457 -37.38 -8.89 -34.80
C LYS A 457 -37.93 -8.03 -33.67
N LYS A 458 -37.76 -6.71 -33.81
CA LYS A 458 -38.43 -5.68 -33.01
C LYS A 458 -39.47 -5.00 -33.87
N ALA A 459 -40.66 -4.80 -33.33
CA ALA A 459 -41.75 -4.06 -33.97
C ALA A 459 -42.13 -2.88 -33.08
N ASP A 460 -42.84 -1.89 -33.63
CA ASP A 460 -43.56 -0.93 -32.77
C ASP A 460 -44.68 -1.64 -31.99
N ARG A 461 -45.20 -0.99 -30.94
CA ARG A 461 -46.24 -1.58 -30.08
C ARG A 461 -47.47 -2.03 -30.87
N LYS A 462 -47.88 -1.29 -31.90
CA LYS A 462 -49.09 -1.59 -32.69
C LYS A 462 -48.90 -2.85 -33.54
N GLN A 463 -47.78 -2.95 -34.24
CA GLN A 463 -47.44 -4.14 -35.03
C GLN A 463 -47.16 -5.35 -34.12
N ALA A 464 -46.53 -5.15 -32.96
CA ALA A 464 -46.35 -6.21 -31.97
C ALA A 464 -47.68 -6.73 -31.43
N GLY A 465 -48.64 -5.85 -31.18
CA GLY A 465 -50.02 -6.19 -30.87
C GLY A 465 -50.65 -7.08 -31.94
N LYS A 466 -50.54 -6.69 -33.23
CA LYS A 466 -51.08 -7.46 -34.36
C LYS A 466 -50.46 -8.86 -34.46
N ASP A 467 -49.13 -8.95 -34.37
CA ASP A 467 -48.40 -10.21 -34.44
C ASP A 467 -48.81 -11.16 -33.30
N ARG A 468 -49.01 -10.62 -32.09
CA ARG A 468 -49.49 -11.36 -30.92
C ARG A 468 -50.95 -11.80 -31.07
N LEU A 469 -51.83 -10.95 -31.59
CA LEU A 469 -53.23 -11.30 -31.89
C LEU A 469 -53.28 -12.47 -32.87
N LEU A 470 -52.54 -12.39 -33.97
CA LEU A 470 -52.46 -13.44 -34.98
C LEU A 470 -51.86 -14.73 -34.39
N LYS A 471 -50.83 -14.65 -33.55
CA LYS A 471 -50.24 -15.79 -32.84
C LYS A 471 -51.26 -16.46 -31.92
N ALA A 472 -52.04 -15.68 -31.18
CA ALA A 472 -53.09 -16.18 -30.30
C ALA A 472 -54.18 -16.91 -31.10
N MET A 473 -54.63 -16.34 -32.23
CA MET A 473 -55.64 -16.98 -33.09
C MET A 473 -55.11 -18.26 -33.76
N LYS A 474 -53.84 -18.30 -34.13
CA LYS A 474 -53.19 -19.53 -34.63
C LYS A 474 -53.10 -20.66 -33.60
N LYS A 475 -53.06 -20.32 -32.31
CA LYS A 475 -53.04 -21.28 -31.18
C LYS A 475 -54.44 -21.65 -30.67
N ALA A 476 -55.49 -20.92 -31.08
CA ALA A 476 -56.85 -21.20 -30.64
C ALA A 476 -57.34 -22.55 -31.20
N ASP A 477 -58.18 -23.24 -30.43
CA ASP A 477 -58.87 -24.43 -30.91
C ASP A 477 -59.84 -24.00 -32.03
N THR A 478 -59.70 -24.64 -33.19
CA THR A 478 -60.50 -24.36 -34.39
C THR A 478 -61.07 -25.67 -34.95
N SER A 479 -61.31 -26.66 -34.08
CA SER A 479 -61.77 -28.00 -34.46
C SER A 479 -63.26 -28.08 -34.81
N SER A 480 -64.07 -27.10 -34.37
CA SER A 480 -65.51 -27.01 -34.65
C SER A 480 -65.93 -25.57 -34.95
N LEU A 481 -67.12 -25.40 -35.52
CA LEU A 481 -67.70 -24.05 -35.74
C LEU A 481 -67.90 -23.28 -34.43
N GLU A 482 -68.31 -23.98 -33.38
CA GLU A 482 -68.46 -23.40 -32.03
C GLU A 482 -67.12 -22.92 -31.49
N LYS A 483 -66.04 -23.71 -31.65
CA LYS A 483 -64.69 -23.32 -31.24
C LYS A 483 -64.12 -22.14 -32.03
N ILE A 484 -64.49 -22.02 -33.31
CA ILE A 484 -64.13 -20.85 -34.13
C ILE A 484 -64.86 -19.60 -33.64
N GLU A 485 -66.14 -19.71 -33.29
CA GLU A 485 -66.91 -18.60 -32.72
C GLU A 485 -66.32 -18.16 -31.36
N GLU A 486 -65.97 -19.12 -30.49
CA GLU A 486 -65.23 -18.85 -29.24
C GLU A 486 -63.90 -18.13 -29.51
N ALA A 487 -63.20 -18.46 -30.60
CA ALA A 487 -61.96 -17.79 -30.99
C ALA A 487 -62.19 -16.34 -31.44
N PHE A 488 -63.28 -16.04 -32.16
CA PHE A 488 -63.68 -14.67 -32.49
C PHE A 488 -64.03 -13.87 -31.23
N GLN A 489 -64.79 -14.43 -30.29
CA GLN A 489 -65.07 -13.78 -29.00
C GLN A 489 -63.78 -13.52 -28.21
N LYS A 490 -62.86 -14.48 -28.18
CA LYS A 490 -61.55 -14.32 -27.56
C LYS A 490 -60.70 -13.24 -28.24
N MET A 491 -60.83 -13.08 -29.56
CA MET A 491 -60.17 -12.00 -30.31
C MET A 491 -60.64 -10.64 -29.80
N GLU A 492 -61.95 -10.43 -29.66
CA GLU A 492 -62.51 -9.16 -29.16
C GLU A 492 -62.05 -8.83 -27.73
N ILE A 493 -61.96 -9.84 -26.86
CA ILE A 493 -61.44 -9.67 -25.48
C ILE A 493 -59.95 -9.28 -25.48
N LEU A 494 -59.16 -9.75 -26.45
CA LEU A 494 -57.72 -9.50 -26.54
C LEU A 494 -57.37 -8.15 -27.17
N LEU A 495 -58.24 -7.57 -28.00
CA LEU A 495 -58.01 -6.30 -28.68
C LEU A 495 -57.55 -5.17 -27.74
N PRO A 496 -58.28 -4.82 -26.65
CA PRO A 496 -57.85 -3.77 -25.74
C PRO A 496 -56.52 -4.12 -25.05
N LYS A 497 -56.33 -5.39 -24.67
CA LYS A 497 -55.10 -5.88 -24.04
C LYS A 497 -53.87 -5.81 -24.95
N LEU A 498 -54.06 -5.63 -26.25
CA LEU A 498 -52.99 -5.52 -27.25
C LEU A 498 -52.84 -4.09 -27.80
N GLY A 499 -53.67 -3.15 -27.35
CA GLY A 499 -53.66 -1.76 -27.84
C GLY A 499 -54.18 -1.66 -29.28
N LEU A 500 -55.14 -2.53 -29.66
CA LEU A 500 -55.69 -2.64 -31.00
C LEU A 500 -57.17 -2.27 -31.03
N GLY A 501 -57.59 -1.64 -32.14
CA GLY A 501 -59.01 -1.45 -32.47
C GLY A 501 -59.54 -2.55 -33.39
N GLN A 502 -60.85 -2.51 -33.68
CA GLN A 502 -61.49 -3.46 -34.61
C GLN A 502 -60.87 -3.43 -36.01
N GLU A 503 -60.41 -2.27 -36.46
CA GLU A 503 -59.71 -2.04 -37.73
C GLU A 503 -58.40 -2.85 -37.86
N ASP A 504 -57.80 -3.25 -36.74
CA ASP A 504 -56.52 -3.95 -36.70
C ASP A 504 -56.68 -5.49 -36.73
N THR A 505 -57.90 -6.02 -36.79
CA THR A 505 -58.20 -7.47 -36.77
C THR A 505 -57.99 -8.18 -38.10
N THR A 506 -57.80 -7.43 -39.20
CA THR A 506 -57.89 -7.93 -40.58
C THR A 506 -57.18 -9.27 -40.81
N GLU A 507 -55.92 -9.41 -40.44
CA GLU A 507 -55.14 -10.65 -40.66
C GLU A 507 -55.59 -11.81 -39.76
N ALA A 508 -55.95 -11.52 -38.51
CA ALA A 508 -56.40 -12.51 -37.54
C ALA A 508 -57.80 -13.04 -37.88
N ALA A 509 -58.71 -12.15 -38.29
CA ALA A 509 -60.06 -12.49 -38.75
C ALA A 509 -60.02 -13.32 -40.04
N GLN A 510 -59.19 -12.94 -41.02
CA GLN A 510 -58.98 -13.72 -42.24
C GLN A 510 -58.47 -15.14 -41.95
N TYR A 511 -57.61 -15.31 -40.93
CA TYR A 511 -57.15 -16.63 -40.51
C TYR A 511 -58.28 -17.51 -39.98
N LEU A 512 -59.14 -16.97 -39.11
CA LEU A 512 -60.27 -17.69 -38.53
C LEU A 512 -61.35 -18.00 -39.57
N GLU A 513 -61.70 -17.06 -40.46
CA GLU A 513 -62.64 -17.32 -41.57
C GLU A 513 -62.13 -18.45 -42.48
N LYS A 514 -60.83 -18.46 -42.80
CA LYS A 514 -60.21 -19.56 -43.56
C LYS A 514 -60.30 -20.90 -42.85
N LYS A 515 -60.31 -20.93 -41.51
CA LYS A 515 -60.53 -22.15 -40.72
C LYS A 515 -62.00 -22.58 -40.74
N LYS A 516 -62.92 -21.61 -40.68
CA LYS A 516 -64.38 -21.82 -40.75
C LYS A 516 -64.78 -22.46 -42.08
N ASP A 517 -64.25 -21.90 -43.18
CA ASP A 517 -64.46 -22.42 -44.54
C ASP A 517 -63.97 -23.87 -44.70
N LYS A 518 -62.86 -24.23 -44.07
CA LYS A 518 -62.33 -25.61 -44.12
C LYS A 518 -63.25 -26.63 -43.42
N ILE A 519 -64.00 -26.22 -42.41
CA ILE A 519 -64.97 -27.09 -41.72
C ILE A 519 -66.26 -27.20 -42.54
N LEU A 520 -66.76 -26.08 -43.07
CA LEU A 520 -67.99 -26.04 -43.87
C LEU A 520 -67.83 -26.71 -45.24
N ASN A 521 -66.63 -26.66 -45.83
CA ASN A 521 -66.33 -27.20 -47.16
C ASN A 521 -65.07 -28.11 -47.18
N PRO A 522 -65.17 -29.37 -46.71
CA PRO A 522 -64.03 -30.28 -46.57
C PRO A 522 -63.34 -30.67 -47.90
N LYS A 523 -64.01 -30.48 -49.05
CA LYS A 523 -63.52 -30.91 -50.38
C LYS A 523 -62.58 -29.92 -51.07
N SER A 524 -62.20 -28.81 -50.44
CA SER A 524 -61.26 -27.83 -51.01
C SER A 524 -59.79 -28.06 -50.61
N GLY A 525 -59.51 -29.11 -49.81
CA GLY A 525 -58.18 -29.42 -49.28
C GLY A 525 -57.50 -30.64 -49.90
N ILE A 526 -57.37 -30.71 -51.23
CA ILE A 526 -56.38 -31.58 -51.90
C ILE A 526 -55.54 -30.68 -52.81
N ASP A 527 -54.25 -30.57 -52.46
CA ASP A 527 -53.23 -29.76 -53.11
C ASP A 527 -53.19 -29.87 -54.63
N VAL A 528 -53.06 -28.72 -55.31
CA VAL A 528 -52.45 -28.66 -56.63
C VAL A 528 -51.46 -27.49 -56.68
N ILE A 529 -50.23 -27.76 -56.24
CA ILE A 529 -49.06 -27.41 -57.06
C ILE A 529 -48.19 -28.68 -57.16
N LYS A 530 -48.67 -29.64 -57.95
CA LYS A 530 -47.80 -30.51 -58.75
C LYS A 530 -47.96 -30.07 -60.18
N GLY A 531 -46.96 -29.37 -60.69
CA GLY A 531 -46.94 -28.95 -62.08
C GLY A 531 -45.69 -28.19 -62.45
N PHE A 532 -44.50 -28.74 -62.20
CA PHE A 532 -43.33 -28.53 -63.08
C PHE A 532 -42.34 -29.67 -62.88
N GLY A 533 -42.57 -30.75 -63.63
CA GLY A 533 -41.51 -31.69 -63.96
C GLY A 533 -40.60 -31.06 -65.02
N LYS A 534 -39.30 -31.23 -64.80
CA LYS A 534 -38.19 -31.11 -65.77
C LYS A 534 -37.85 -29.69 -66.26
N LEU A 535 -36.65 -29.21 -65.93
CA LEU A 535 -35.56 -28.99 -66.90
C LEU A 535 -34.24 -28.52 -66.21
N PHE A 536 -33.19 -29.33 -66.40
CA PHE A 536 -31.72 -29.05 -66.34
C PHE A 536 -31.04 -28.69 -65.00
N LYS A 537 -30.10 -29.53 -64.49
CA LYS A 537 -28.64 -29.59 -64.83
C LYS A 537 -28.02 -28.19 -64.75
N LYS A 538 -27.06 -27.91 -63.87
CA LYS A 538 -25.79 -28.60 -63.62
C LYS A 538 -25.24 -28.17 -62.26
#